data_AF-A0A430S8Q3-F1
#
_entry.id   AF-A0A430S8Q3-F1
#
_cell.length_a   1.000
_cell.length_b   1.000
_cell.length_c   1.000
_cell.angle_alpha   90.00
_cell.angle_beta   90.00
_cell.angle_gamma   90.00
#
_symmetry.space_group_name_H-M   'P 1'
#
loop_
_entity.id
_entity.type
_entity.pdbx_description
1 polymer ?
#
loop_
_entity_poly.entity_id
_entity_poly.type
_entity_poly.pdbx_seq_one_letter_code
_entity_poly.pdbx_strand_id
1 'polypeptide(L)'
;AALLVVGEGKGYGGLWDRYMDLRADDHPEPVEELFRLLSLHRLLFERPKERRPLAPEEVRWLQGVLRSLGLYAGEVHGEFDEATERAFLALIGMENLEERYQGGPEVDEATLSYLKRRYPWS
;
A
#
# COMPACT_ATOMS: atom_id res chain seq x y z
N ALA A 1 -2.10 -6.73 23.73
CA ALA A 1 -0.92 -5.83 23.86
C ALA A 1 -1.17 -4.57 23.04
N ALA A 2 -0.54 -3.43 23.37
CA ALA A 2 -0.79 -2.17 22.67
C ALA A 2 0.47 -1.31 22.49
N LEU A 3 0.45 -0.45 21.46
CA LEU A 3 1.42 0.63 21.21
C LEU A 3 0.68 1.97 21.19
N LEU A 4 1.02 2.87 22.11
CA LEU A 4 0.43 4.20 22.22
C LEU A 4 1.54 5.27 22.13
N VAL A 5 1.39 6.20 21.19
CA VAL A 5 2.24 7.39 21.05
C VAL A 5 1.37 8.64 21.14
N VAL A 6 1.74 9.56 22.01
CA VAL A 6 1.01 10.83 22.24
C VAL A 6 1.92 12.03 22.03
N GLY A 7 1.33 13.14 21.60
CA GLY A 7 1.97 14.44 21.47
C GLY A 7 0.90 15.51 21.20
N GLU A 8 1.07 16.69 21.80
CA GLU A 8 0.11 17.79 21.69
C GLU A 8 -0.21 18.12 20.22
N GLY A 9 -1.49 18.01 19.85
CA GLY A 9 -1.98 18.27 18.49
C GLY A 9 -1.42 17.33 17.41
N LYS A 10 -0.82 16.18 17.78
CA LYS A 10 -0.24 15.21 16.84
C LYS A 10 -1.23 14.15 16.36
N GLY A 11 -2.46 14.15 16.85
CA GLY A 11 -3.51 13.27 16.37
C GLY A 11 -3.92 13.57 14.93
N TYR A 12 -4.72 12.66 14.37
CA TYR A 12 -5.21 12.77 13.00
C TYR A 12 -5.89 14.13 12.76
N GLY A 13 -5.47 14.84 11.72
CA GLY A 13 -5.96 16.17 11.37
C GLY A 13 -5.65 17.28 12.39
N GLY A 14 -4.81 17.03 13.39
CA GLY A 14 -4.49 17.99 14.46
C GLY A 14 -5.58 18.12 15.54
N LEU A 15 -6.58 17.24 15.55
CA LEU A 15 -7.78 17.36 16.39
C LEU A 15 -7.63 16.70 17.77
N TRP A 16 -6.54 15.98 18.02
CA TRP A 16 -6.31 15.16 19.21
C TRP A 16 -4.81 15.06 19.55
N ASP A 17 -4.47 14.47 20.70
CA ASP A 17 -3.08 14.27 21.12
C ASP A 17 -2.56 12.84 20.85
N ARG A 18 -3.43 11.92 20.41
CA ARG A 18 -3.03 10.54 20.11
C ARG A 18 -2.53 10.45 18.69
N TYR A 19 -1.21 10.44 18.54
CA TYR A 19 -0.55 10.24 17.25
C TYR A 19 -0.77 8.82 16.71
N MET A 20 -0.70 7.81 17.58
CA MET A 20 -0.86 6.41 17.20
C MET A 20 -1.37 5.60 18.38
N ASP A 21 -2.42 4.79 18.17
CA ASP A 21 -3.01 3.89 19.17
C ASP A 21 -3.31 2.54 18.48
N LEU A 22 -2.38 1.58 18.57
CA LEU A 22 -2.49 0.26 17.96
C LEU A 22 -2.68 -0.80 19.04
N ARG A 23 -3.56 -1.77 18.78
CA ARG A 23 -3.98 -2.78 19.74
C ARG A 23 -4.00 -4.17 19.11
N ALA A 24 -3.54 -5.15 19.87
CA ALA A 24 -3.51 -6.57 19.54
C ALA A 24 -3.87 -7.36 20.82
N ASP A 25 -5.04 -7.09 21.38
CA ASP A 25 -5.41 -7.53 22.73
C ASP A 25 -5.68 -9.04 22.81
N ASP A 26 -6.20 -9.65 21.74
CA ASP A 26 -6.51 -11.10 21.67
C ASP A 26 -5.67 -11.86 20.62
N HIS A 27 -4.60 -11.28 20.10
CA HIS A 27 -3.75 -11.93 19.09
C HIS A 27 -2.81 -12.96 19.75
N PRO A 28 -2.67 -14.19 19.21
CA PRO A 28 -1.79 -15.23 19.78
C PRO A 28 -0.31 -14.81 19.78
N GLU A 29 0.08 -13.97 18.82
CA GLU A 29 1.43 -13.41 18.68
C GLU A 29 1.36 -11.87 18.70
N PRO A 30 1.09 -11.25 19.86
CA PRO A 30 0.65 -9.85 19.89
C PRO A 30 1.76 -8.84 19.55
N VAL A 31 3.03 -9.20 19.76
CA VAL A 31 4.17 -8.33 19.39
C VAL A 31 4.36 -8.30 17.88
N GLU A 32 4.31 -9.47 17.23
CA GLU A 32 4.44 -9.58 15.77
C GLU A 32 3.27 -8.87 15.07
N GLU A 33 2.06 -9.00 15.63
CA GLU A 33 0.90 -8.27 15.12
C GLU A 33 1.04 -6.76 15.27
N LEU A 34 1.56 -6.27 16.41
CA LEU A 34 1.86 -4.83 16.56
C LEU A 34 2.91 -4.35 15.55
N PHE A 35 3.92 -5.15 15.20
CA PHE A 35 4.87 -4.81 14.13
C PHE A 35 4.20 -4.74 12.75
N ARG A 36 3.28 -5.67 12.45
CA ARG A 36 2.49 -5.64 11.22
C ARG A 36 1.62 -4.39 11.15
N LEU A 37 0.88 -4.09 12.22
CA LEU A 37 0.03 -2.90 12.33
C LEU A 37 0.84 -1.60 12.23
N LEU A 38 1.99 -1.52 12.90
CA LEU A 38 2.88 -0.38 12.80
C LEU A 38 3.40 -0.19 11.37
N SER A 39 3.74 -1.28 10.68
CA SER A 39 4.20 -1.22 9.29
C SER A 39 3.12 -0.71 8.33
N LEU A 40 1.86 -1.12 8.54
CA LEU A 40 0.72 -0.61 7.78
C LEU A 40 0.45 0.86 8.08
N HIS A 41 0.46 1.26 9.35
CA HIS A 41 0.32 2.66 9.72
C HIS A 41 1.37 3.53 9.01
N ARG A 42 2.64 3.11 9.01
CA ARG A 42 3.71 3.85 8.32
C ARG A 42 3.46 3.93 6.81
N LEU A 43 3.06 2.82 6.19
CA LEU A 43 2.73 2.80 4.77
C LEU A 43 1.60 3.80 4.43
N LEU A 44 0.56 3.89 5.25
CA LEU A 44 -0.60 4.71 4.96
C LEU A 44 -0.41 6.20 5.31
N PHE A 45 0.36 6.51 6.36
CA PHE A 45 0.42 7.88 6.92
C PHE A 45 1.78 8.57 6.77
N GLU A 46 2.87 7.86 6.49
CA GLU A 46 4.14 8.50 6.17
C GLU A 46 4.20 8.87 4.70
N ARG A 47 4.76 10.05 4.37
CA ARG A 47 4.92 10.47 2.97
C ARG A 47 5.79 9.46 2.21
N PRO A 48 5.43 9.12 0.96
CA PRO A 48 6.28 8.29 0.13
C PRO A 48 7.65 8.95 -0.06
N LYS A 49 8.68 8.09 -0.14
CA LYS A 49 10.03 8.51 -0.51
C LYS A 49 10.08 8.79 -2.03
N GLU A 50 11.26 8.69 -2.61
CA GLU A 50 11.45 8.74 -4.06
C GLU A 50 10.64 7.65 -4.78
N ARG A 51 10.02 8.04 -5.89
CA ARG A 51 9.31 7.16 -6.79
C ARG A 51 10.21 6.83 -7.96
N ARG A 52 10.03 5.64 -8.51
CA ARG A 52 10.75 5.21 -9.71
C ARG A 52 9.77 4.60 -10.71
N PRO A 53 10.11 4.61 -12.00
CA PRO A 53 9.38 3.85 -12.98
C PRO A 53 9.40 2.34 -12.63
N LEU A 54 8.26 1.70 -12.87
CA LEU A 54 8.11 0.25 -12.87
C LEU A 54 8.89 -0.34 -14.05
N ALA A 55 9.64 -1.40 -13.78
CA ALA A 55 10.29 -2.15 -14.84
C ALA A 55 9.25 -2.98 -15.62
N PRO A 56 9.47 -3.33 -16.90
CA PRO A 56 8.49 -4.07 -17.70
C PRO A 56 8.03 -5.40 -17.08
N GLU A 57 8.90 -6.10 -16.35
CA GLU A 57 8.55 -7.31 -15.60
C GLU A 57 7.65 -7.03 -14.40
N GLU A 58 7.79 -5.88 -13.76
CA GLU A 58 6.91 -5.44 -12.67
C GLU A 58 5.55 -5.03 -13.20
N VAL A 59 5.50 -4.42 -14.39
CA VAL A 59 4.24 -4.15 -15.09
C VAL A 59 3.54 -5.45 -15.48
N ARG A 60 4.27 -6.46 -16.00
CA ARG A 60 3.68 -7.78 -16.31
C ARG A 60 3.11 -8.45 -15.06
N TRP A 61 3.86 -8.43 -13.96
CA TRP A 61 3.37 -8.92 -12.69
C TRP A 61 2.10 -8.19 -12.24
N LEU A 62 2.11 -6.86 -12.28
CA LEU A 62 0.97 -6.03 -11.90
C LEU A 62 -0.26 -6.35 -12.76
N GLN A 63 -0.10 -6.43 -14.09
CA GLN A 63 -1.18 -6.84 -15.00
C GLN A 63 -1.72 -8.22 -14.65
N GLY A 64 -0.86 -9.19 -14.31
CA GLY A 64 -1.27 -10.52 -13.84
C GLY A 64 -2.12 -10.46 -12.56
N VAL A 65 -1.71 -9.67 -11.56
CA VAL A 65 -2.47 -9.43 -10.33
C VAL A 65 -3.81 -8.77 -10.64
N LEU A 66 -3.82 -7.73 -11.48
CA LEU A 66 -5.06 -7.03 -11.83
C LEU A 66 -6.04 -7.95 -12.57
N ARG A 67 -5.55 -8.89 -13.40
CA ARG A 67 -6.39 -9.91 -14.03
C ARG A 67 -6.95 -10.91 -13.02
N SER A 68 -6.15 -11.39 -12.08
CA SER A 68 -6.62 -12.36 -11.08
C SER A 68 -7.67 -11.76 -10.13
N LEU A 69 -7.62 -10.45 -9.92
CA LEU A 69 -8.62 -9.68 -9.19
C LEU A 69 -9.85 -9.29 -10.02
N GLY A 70 -9.85 -9.56 -11.33
CA GLY A 70 -10.94 -9.19 -12.25
C GLY A 70 -11.00 -7.68 -12.58
N LEU A 71 -9.96 -6.92 -12.24
CA LEU A 71 -9.87 -5.47 -12.49
C LEU A 71 -9.36 -5.14 -13.89
N TYR A 72 -8.64 -6.07 -14.52
CA TYR A 72 -8.03 -5.91 -15.84
C TYR A 72 -8.40 -7.08 -16.75
N ALA A 73 -8.77 -6.78 -18.00
CA ALA A 73 -9.15 -7.77 -19.01
C ALA A 73 -8.16 -7.81 -20.21
N GLY A 74 -7.15 -6.95 -20.21
CA GLY A 74 -6.15 -6.88 -21.29
C GLY A 74 -5.09 -7.98 -21.22
N GLU A 75 -4.19 -7.98 -22.20
CA GLU A 75 -3.07 -8.90 -22.26
C GLU A 75 -1.96 -8.52 -21.26
N VAL A 76 -1.15 -9.50 -20.86
CA VAL A 76 0.01 -9.25 -19.99
C VAL A 76 1.22 -8.98 -20.88
N HIS A 77 1.40 -7.73 -21.30
CA HIS A 77 2.46 -7.31 -22.24
C HIS A 77 3.61 -6.57 -21.56
N GLY A 78 3.40 -6.00 -20.37
CA GLY A 78 4.45 -5.29 -19.62
C GLY A 78 4.65 -3.83 -20.03
N GLU A 79 3.71 -3.27 -20.78
CA GLU A 79 3.66 -1.83 -21.03
C GLU A 79 2.57 -1.22 -20.15
N PHE A 80 2.86 -0.10 -19.51
CA PHE A 80 1.93 0.57 -18.63
C PHE A 80 1.04 1.51 -19.45
N ASP A 81 -0.01 0.94 -20.05
CA ASP A 81 -0.98 1.64 -20.87
C ASP A 81 -2.15 2.21 -20.05
N GLU A 82 -3.05 2.96 -20.70
CA GLU A 82 -4.22 3.57 -20.05
C GLU A 82 -5.15 2.52 -19.41
N ALA A 83 -5.25 1.34 -20.01
CA ALA A 83 -6.06 0.25 -19.47
C ALA A 83 -5.45 -0.33 -18.19
N THR A 84 -4.12 -0.49 -18.15
CA THR A 84 -3.37 -0.89 -16.95
C THR A 84 -3.48 0.18 -15.87
N GLU A 85 -3.33 1.46 -16.21
CA GLU A 85 -3.45 2.57 -15.25
C GLU A 85 -4.84 2.63 -14.61
N ARG A 86 -5.90 2.50 -15.41
CA ARG A 86 -7.29 2.50 -14.90
C ARG A 86 -7.54 1.36 -13.92
N ALA A 87 -7.08 0.16 -14.25
CA ALA A 87 -7.17 -1.00 -13.36
C ALA A 87 -6.30 -0.83 -12.11
N PHE A 88 -5.11 -0.24 -12.25
CA PHE A 88 -4.22 0.03 -11.14
C PHE A 88 -4.79 1.06 -10.18
N LEU A 89 -5.43 2.13 -10.66
CA LEU A 89 -6.16 3.09 -9.82
C LEU A 89 -7.24 2.42 -8.98
N ALA A 90 -7.96 1.44 -9.54
CA ALA A 90 -8.94 0.66 -8.77
C ALA A 90 -8.27 -0.15 -7.64
N LEU A 91 -7.13 -0.80 -7.92
CA LEU A 91 -6.35 -1.50 -6.90
C LEU A 91 -5.81 -0.55 -5.83
N ILE A 92 -5.26 0.60 -6.24
CA ILE A 92 -4.77 1.64 -5.33
C ILE A 92 -5.87 2.11 -4.38
N GLY A 93 -7.09 2.29 -4.87
CA GLY A 93 -8.24 2.63 -4.03
C GLY A 93 -8.66 1.51 -3.07
N MET A 94 -8.64 0.25 -3.53
CA MET A 94 -8.93 -0.90 -2.66
C MET A 94 -7.92 -1.04 -1.52
N GLU A 95 -6.67 -0.64 -1.75
CA GLU A 95 -5.57 -0.72 -0.78
C GLU A 95 -5.39 0.55 0.07
N ASN A 96 -6.21 1.59 -0.15
CA ASN A 96 -6.09 2.93 0.47
C ASN A 96 -4.73 3.60 0.24
N LEU A 97 -4.18 3.49 -0.98
CA LEU A 97 -2.86 4.02 -1.35
C LEU A 97 -2.96 5.28 -2.24
N GLU A 98 -4.13 5.91 -2.34
CA GLU A 98 -4.40 7.06 -3.22
C GLU A 98 -3.46 8.23 -2.93
N GLU A 99 -3.20 8.52 -1.65
CA GLU A 99 -2.30 9.58 -1.23
C GLU A 99 -0.82 9.33 -1.62
N ARG A 100 -0.48 8.09 -1.99
CA ARG A 100 0.89 7.71 -2.41
C ARG A 100 1.07 7.72 -3.92
N TYR A 101 0.01 7.44 -4.69
CA TYR A 101 0.08 7.30 -6.13
C TYR A 101 -0.27 8.62 -6.84
N GLN A 102 0.57 9.06 -7.78
CA GLN A 102 0.33 10.32 -8.51
C GLN A 102 0.10 10.12 -10.01
N GLY A 103 -0.31 8.92 -10.41
CA GLY A 103 -0.48 8.56 -11.82
C GLY A 103 0.82 8.12 -12.50
N GLY A 104 0.66 7.54 -13.69
CA GLY A 104 1.73 7.03 -14.53
C GLY A 104 2.37 5.73 -14.01
N PRO A 105 3.45 5.27 -14.66
CA PRO A 105 4.10 4.00 -14.36
C PRO A 105 5.05 4.09 -13.16
N GLU A 106 4.87 5.03 -12.23
CA GLU A 106 5.80 5.28 -11.14
C GLU A 106 5.18 4.98 -9.78
N VAL A 107 5.93 4.26 -8.94
CA VAL A 107 5.55 3.95 -7.56
C VAL A 107 6.75 4.08 -6.63
N ASP A 108 6.50 4.32 -5.36
CA ASP A 108 7.53 4.25 -4.34
C ASP A 108 7.78 2.80 -3.93
N GLU A 109 8.99 2.52 -3.46
CA GLU A 109 9.40 1.15 -3.12
C GLU A 109 8.55 0.53 -2.00
N ALA A 110 8.00 1.33 -1.07
CA ALA A 110 7.16 0.80 0.00
C ALA A 110 5.81 0.30 -0.55
N THR A 111 5.20 1.06 -1.47
CA THR A 111 3.99 0.65 -2.19
C THR A 111 4.22 -0.64 -2.97
N LEU A 112 5.29 -0.70 -3.77
CA LEU A 112 5.61 -1.88 -4.56
C LEU A 112 5.88 -3.11 -3.70
N SER A 113 6.69 -2.95 -2.65
CA SER A 113 7.00 -4.03 -1.71
C SER A 113 5.76 -4.52 -0.96
N TYR A 114 4.85 -3.62 -0.58
CA TYR A 114 3.57 -3.97 0.02
C TYR A 114 2.72 -4.81 -0.93
N LEU A 115 2.51 -4.33 -2.16
CA LEU A 115 1.69 -5.03 -3.15
C LEU A 115 2.29 -6.40 -3.52
N LYS A 116 3.62 -6.51 -3.67
CA LYS A 116 4.30 -7.80 -3.93
C LYS A 116 4.15 -8.81 -2.77
N ARG A 117 4.13 -8.35 -1.51
CA ARG A 117 3.86 -9.23 -0.36
C ARG A 117 2.40 -9.65 -0.30
N ARG A 118 1.48 -8.74 -0.62
CA ARG A 118 0.03 -8.97 -0.56
C ARG A 118 -0.47 -9.84 -1.70
N TYR A 119 0.17 -9.74 -2.86
CA TYR A 119 -0.14 -10.43 -4.11
C TYR A 119 1.11 -11.11 -4.67
N PRO A 120 1.54 -12.23 -4.05
CA PRO A 120 2.73 -12.96 -4.50
C PRO A 120 2.53 -13.55 -5.90
N TRP A 121 3.64 -13.86 -6.57
CA TRP A 121 3.61 -14.59 -7.85
C TRP A 121 2.86 -15.92 -7.68
N SER A 122 1.88 -16.14 -8.56
CA SER A 122 1.22 -17.43 -8.76
C SER A 122 1.86 -18.18 -9.92
#